data_AF-A0A9E3NMI6-F1
#
_entry.id   AF-A0A9E3NMI6-F1
#
_cell.length_a   1.000
_cell.length_b   1.000
_cell.length_c   1.000
_cell.angle_alpha   90.00
_cell.angle_beta   90.00
_cell.angle_gamma   90.00
#
_symmetry.space_group_name_H-M   'P 1'
#
loop_
_entity.id
_entity.type
_entity.pdbx_description
1 polymer ?
#
loop_
_entity_poly.entity_id
_entity_poly.type
_entity_poly.pdbx_seq_one_letter_code
_entity_poly.pdbx_strand_id
1 'polypeptide(L)'
;MKSKRLILNLFVCVVVLFTTRCSDDEGITFNMKDVSSRITGFSNPKTGPGAELTINGSQLQNVQRIFIGNERVLSKDFISHTESAITFNVPTTVEVHTDGTLTDVLVVFSGAERAFTEIEVVPLQAISSFTPYSATAGETITLIGVNFDLVSSVKLGDVNATITSQTPILIKFTMPAGATTGKITLSGEAGSSKSSADLVACSGSPGSPDCATALNLNSGLELGDGDDFTNWGKWNGGGFQVATTVPGEYYRGNRALKVIRDGSLGSGQWRIQFVSDPVATEIGASYTVYIWARAAVANAGFRVSLNPDTGFYPGDVAVTTQWQQFSFVIPGERIQNELTRIVLDLNGTNTAVTTFYIDDIKVIKN
;
A
#
# COMPACT_ATOMS: atom_id res chain seq x y z
N MET A 1 -1.39 28.64 49.81
CA MET A 1 -2.73 28.34 50.39
C MET A 1 -3.13 26.96 49.92
N LYS A 2 -2.95 25.91 50.74
CA LYS A 2 -4.00 25.22 51.55
C LYS A 2 -5.19 24.77 50.68
N SER A 3 -5.69 23.54 50.70
CA SER A 3 -5.44 22.32 51.49
C SER A 3 -6.44 21.25 50.98
N LYS A 4 -6.16 19.95 50.93
CA LYS A 4 -6.58 18.86 51.89
C LYS A 4 -6.87 17.64 50.97
N ARG A 5 -6.25 16.46 51.04
CA ARG A 5 -6.20 15.39 52.09
C ARG A 5 -7.58 15.03 52.68
N LEU A 6 -8.03 13.77 52.50
CA LEU A 6 -8.11 12.66 53.49
C LEU A 6 -9.20 11.64 53.08
N ILE A 7 -8.86 10.36 52.81
CA ILE A 7 -9.06 9.11 53.63
C ILE A 7 -10.54 8.72 53.92
N LEU A 8 -10.90 7.46 53.63
CA LEU A 8 -11.55 6.47 54.54
C LEU A 8 -11.78 5.13 53.79
N ASN A 9 -11.28 3.97 54.23
CA ASN A 9 -11.89 2.99 55.17
C ASN A 9 -11.01 1.70 55.10
N LEU A 10 -10.80 0.80 56.07
CA LEU A 10 -11.23 0.65 57.47
C LEU A 10 -10.54 -0.64 58.04
N PHE A 11 -10.06 -0.57 59.30
CA PHE A 11 -9.87 -1.63 60.35
C PHE A 11 -8.93 -2.85 60.12
N VAL A 12 -8.27 -3.49 61.12
CA VAL A 12 -7.65 -3.24 62.45
C VAL A 12 -7.27 -4.64 62.99
N CYS A 13 -5.99 -4.77 63.38
CA CYS A 13 -5.30 -5.70 64.29
C CYS A 13 -5.98 -6.95 64.89
N VAL A 14 -5.23 -8.06 64.93
CA VAL A 14 -4.88 -8.74 66.20
C VAL A 14 -3.42 -9.23 66.15
N VAL A 15 -2.65 -8.82 67.16
CA VAL A 15 -1.26 -9.20 67.46
C VAL A 15 -1.28 -10.40 68.42
N VAL A 16 -0.40 -11.39 68.22
CA VAL A 16 0.04 -12.29 69.29
C VAL A 16 1.56 -12.43 69.23
N LEU A 17 2.24 -11.95 70.29
CA LEU A 17 3.67 -12.14 70.55
C LEU A 17 3.94 -13.59 71.01
N PHE A 18 5.08 -14.19 70.64
CA PHE A 18 6.07 -14.74 71.57
C PHE A 18 7.40 -15.03 70.84
N THR A 19 8.48 -14.87 71.60
CA THR A 19 9.88 -14.68 71.21
C THR A 19 10.62 -15.97 70.82
N THR A 20 11.32 -15.98 69.69
CA THR A 20 12.65 -16.61 69.53
C THR A 20 13.45 -15.86 68.47
N ARG A 21 14.77 -15.93 68.58
CA ARG A 21 15.77 -15.01 68.00
C ARG A 21 16.30 -15.58 66.67
N CYS A 22 16.25 -14.74 65.62
CA CYS A 22 17.08 -14.65 64.41
C CYS A 22 17.14 -15.85 63.43
N SER A 23 16.65 -15.62 62.19
CA SER A 23 17.42 -15.86 60.96
C SER A 23 16.69 -15.20 59.78
N ASP A 24 17.32 -14.16 59.25
CA ASP A 24 17.22 -13.59 57.91
C ASP A 24 15.82 -13.29 57.36
N ASP A 25 15.52 -11.99 57.41
CA ASP A 25 14.56 -11.32 56.54
C ASP A 25 15.06 -11.50 55.09
N GLU A 26 14.67 -12.61 54.45
CA GLU A 26 14.79 -12.81 53.00
C GLU A 26 13.79 -11.87 52.31
N GLY A 27 14.06 -10.56 52.42
CA GLY A 27 13.48 -9.59 51.54
C GLY A 27 13.88 -9.98 50.12
N ILE A 28 12.90 -10.36 49.31
CA ILE A 28 13.11 -10.63 47.88
C ILE A 28 13.60 -9.32 47.25
N THR A 29 14.92 -9.20 47.10
CA THR A 29 15.54 -8.08 46.41
C THR A 29 15.56 -8.40 44.93
N PHE A 30 14.61 -7.83 44.19
CA PHE A 30 14.70 -7.78 42.73
C PHE A 30 15.78 -6.77 42.35
N ASN A 31 17.04 -7.20 42.37
CA ASN A 31 18.16 -6.36 41.98
C ASN A 31 18.20 -6.23 40.45
N MET A 32 17.47 -5.24 39.94
CA MET A 32 17.65 -4.78 38.56
C MET A 32 19.09 -4.32 38.37
N LYS A 33 19.74 -4.79 37.31
CA LYS A 33 21.08 -4.35 36.93
C LYS A 33 20.97 -3.41 35.73
N ASP A 34 21.30 -2.15 35.95
CA ASP A 34 21.37 -1.16 34.87
C ASP A 34 22.60 -1.44 33.98
N VAL A 35 22.35 -1.61 32.69
CA VAL A 35 23.33 -1.84 31.63
C VAL A 35 23.16 -0.86 30.47
N SER A 36 22.63 0.34 30.74
CA SER A 36 22.38 1.40 29.74
C SER A 36 23.64 1.76 28.94
N SER A 37 24.82 1.63 29.54
CA SER A 37 26.11 1.83 28.85
C SER A 37 26.40 0.85 27.71
N ARG A 38 25.65 -0.26 27.59
CA ARG A 38 25.74 -1.17 26.44
C ARG A 38 25.11 -0.60 25.18
N ILE A 39 24.20 0.36 25.32
CA ILE A 39 23.54 1.02 24.18
C ILE A 39 24.45 2.16 23.72
N THR A 40 24.99 2.05 22.52
CA THR A 40 25.90 3.06 21.95
C THR A 40 25.18 4.06 21.07
N GLY A 41 23.93 3.78 20.68
CA GLY A 41 23.08 4.71 19.95
C GLY A 41 22.07 4.02 19.03
N PHE A 42 21.41 4.85 18.24
CA PHE A 42 20.39 4.44 17.28
C PHE A 42 20.83 4.74 15.85
N SER A 43 20.31 3.99 14.87
CA SER A 43 20.45 4.37 13.45
C SER A 43 19.83 5.73 13.16
N ASN A 44 18.70 6.05 13.81
CA ASN A 44 18.07 7.36 13.78
C ASN A 44 17.36 7.65 15.12
N PRO A 45 17.91 8.52 15.98
CA PRO A 45 17.30 8.84 17.28
C PRO A 45 15.99 9.64 17.17
N LYS A 46 15.68 10.20 15.99
CA LYS A 46 14.40 10.84 15.70
C LYS A 46 13.64 9.98 14.70
N THR A 47 12.61 9.27 15.13
CA THR A 47 11.94 8.24 14.33
C THR A 47 10.43 8.43 14.34
N GLY A 48 9.70 7.71 13.49
CA GLY A 48 8.24 7.70 13.53
C GLY A 48 7.62 6.30 13.60
N PRO A 49 6.31 6.19 13.86
CA PRO A 49 5.60 4.92 13.89
C PRO A 49 5.75 4.15 12.57
N GLY A 50 6.10 2.86 12.66
CA GLY A 50 6.31 1.98 11.50
C GLY A 50 7.68 2.12 10.82
N ALA A 51 8.52 3.10 11.17
CA ALA A 51 9.87 3.22 10.64
C ALA A 51 10.78 2.09 11.16
N GLU A 52 11.74 1.66 10.34
CA GLU A 52 12.78 0.74 10.77
C GLU A 52 13.82 1.47 11.63
N LEU A 53 14.09 0.93 12.82
CA LEU A 53 15.05 1.47 13.78
C LEU A 53 16.04 0.38 14.18
N THR A 54 17.32 0.74 14.24
CA THR A 54 18.39 -0.13 14.75
C THR A 54 18.97 0.43 16.04
N ILE A 55 19.01 -0.40 17.08
CA ILE A 55 19.78 -0.16 18.30
C ILE A 55 21.17 -0.77 18.12
N ASN A 56 22.21 0.04 18.32
CA ASN A 56 23.61 -0.40 18.31
C ASN A 56 24.15 -0.52 19.74
N GLY A 57 25.02 -1.50 19.96
CA GLY A 57 25.55 -1.74 21.29
C GLY A 57 26.42 -2.99 21.42
N SER A 58 26.35 -3.60 22.60
CA SER A 58 27.05 -4.85 22.93
C SER A 58 26.16 -5.82 23.70
N GLN A 59 26.43 -7.11 23.57
CA GLN A 59 25.68 -8.19 24.22
C GLN A 59 24.17 -8.19 23.89
N LEU A 60 23.80 -7.60 22.75
CA LEU A 60 22.41 -7.37 22.34
C LEU A 60 21.70 -8.67 21.98
N GLN A 61 22.41 -9.75 21.64
CA GLN A 61 21.84 -11.09 21.40
C GLN A 61 21.04 -11.63 22.58
N ASN A 62 21.25 -11.08 23.78
CA ASN A 62 20.55 -11.46 25.00
C ASN A 62 19.25 -10.67 25.25
N VAL A 63 18.91 -9.69 24.41
CA VAL A 63 17.68 -8.90 24.52
C VAL A 63 16.45 -9.76 24.21
N GLN A 64 15.45 -9.70 25.10
CA GLN A 64 14.20 -10.46 24.98
C GLN A 64 13.05 -9.62 24.41
N ARG A 65 13.05 -8.32 24.70
CA ARG A 65 12.03 -7.37 24.26
C ARG A 65 12.52 -5.93 24.45
N ILE A 66 11.88 -5.04 23.71
CA ILE A 66 12.08 -3.60 23.80
C ILE A 66 10.71 -2.98 24.09
N PHE A 67 10.68 -1.97 24.94
CA PHE A 67 9.54 -1.06 25.06
C PHE A 67 9.92 0.30 24.50
N ILE A 68 8.97 0.91 23.79
CA ILE A 68 9.04 2.32 23.36
C ILE A 68 7.77 2.98 23.88
N GLY A 69 7.92 3.84 24.89
CA GLY A 69 6.80 4.28 25.73
C GLY A 69 6.07 3.06 26.31
N ASN A 70 4.77 2.96 26.02
CA ASN A 70 3.93 1.85 26.46
C ASN A 70 3.89 0.66 25.48
N GLU A 71 4.47 0.81 24.30
CA GLU A 71 4.42 -0.20 23.24
C GLU A 71 5.54 -1.22 23.39
N ARG A 72 5.26 -2.48 23.07
CA ARG A 72 6.17 -3.61 23.28
C ARG A 72 6.53 -4.31 21.97
N VAL A 73 7.83 -4.41 21.70
CA VAL A 73 8.41 -5.22 20.61
C VAL A 73 9.03 -6.47 21.21
N LEU A 74 8.54 -7.66 20.83
CA LEU A 74 9.11 -8.94 21.27
C LEU A 74 10.25 -9.36 20.35
N SER A 75 11.18 -10.18 20.84
CA SER A 75 12.30 -10.67 20.02
C SER A 75 11.89 -11.38 18.73
N LYS A 76 10.74 -12.06 18.72
CA LYS A 76 10.17 -12.68 17.51
C LYS A 76 9.78 -11.68 16.41
N ASP A 77 9.60 -10.41 16.78
CA ASP A 77 9.22 -9.30 15.90
C ASP A 77 10.45 -8.46 15.49
N PHE A 78 11.66 -8.86 15.90
CA PHE A 78 12.90 -8.25 15.42
C PHE A 78 13.17 -8.69 13.99
N ILE A 79 13.59 -7.73 13.15
CA ILE A 79 14.02 -7.96 11.77
C ILE A 79 15.41 -8.58 11.76
N SER A 80 16.30 -8.07 12.62
CA SER A 80 17.65 -8.60 12.82
C SER A 80 18.03 -8.55 14.30
N HIS A 81 18.80 -9.53 14.77
CA HIS A 81 19.17 -9.63 16.18
C HIS A 81 20.56 -10.27 16.29
N THR A 82 21.56 -9.44 16.59
CA THR A 82 22.97 -9.83 16.67
C THR A 82 23.56 -9.37 18.00
N GLU A 83 24.82 -9.70 18.26
CA GLU A 83 25.51 -9.25 19.48
C GLU A 83 25.68 -7.72 19.56
N SER A 84 25.79 -7.04 18.42
CA SER A 84 26.06 -5.60 18.36
C SER A 84 24.92 -4.76 17.82
N ALA A 85 23.87 -5.36 17.26
CA ALA A 85 22.75 -4.64 16.68
C ALA A 85 21.42 -5.40 16.80
N ILE A 86 20.33 -4.65 17.00
CA ILE A 86 18.95 -5.12 16.88
C ILE A 86 18.20 -4.19 15.93
N THR A 87 17.64 -4.73 14.85
CA THR A 87 16.79 -4.00 13.92
C THR A 87 15.34 -4.42 14.10
N PHE A 88 14.42 -3.48 14.16
CA PHE A 88 12.98 -3.72 14.32
C PHE A 88 12.17 -2.54 13.76
N ASN A 89 10.86 -2.73 13.57
CA ASN A 89 9.96 -1.62 13.23
C ASN A 89 9.42 -0.98 14.51
N VAL A 90 9.48 0.35 14.59
CA VAL A 90 8.83 1.12 15.65
C VAL A 90 7.32 0.79 15.63
N PRO A 91 6.71 0.40 16.76
CA PRO A 91 5.28 0.08 16.81
C PRO A 91 4.42 1.19 16.20
N THR A 92 3.42 0.84 15.39
CA THR A 92 2.54 1.83 14.72
C THR A 92 1.62 2.57 15.70
N THR A 93 1.48 2.05 16.92
CA THR A 93 0.65 2.55 18.02
C THR A 93 1.40 3.43 19.01
N VAL A 94 2.71 3.62 18.83
CA VAL A 94 3.50 4.48 19.71
C VAL A 94 2.97 5.91 19.67
N GLU A 95 2.97 6.57 20.82
CA GLU A 95 2.57 7.97 20.90
C GLU A 95 3.55 8.86 20.14
N VAL A 96 3.01 9.86 19.45
CA VAL A 96 3.77 10.80 18.64
C VAL A 96 3.78 12.16 19.32
N HIS A 97 4.95 12.77 19.41
CA HIS A 97 5.16 14.08 20.00
C HIS A 97 5.69 15.07 18.94
N THR A 98 5.19 16.30 18.95
CA THR A 98 5.62 17.37 18.01
C THR A 98 6.26 18.56 18.73
N ASP A 99 6.48 18.45 20.02
CA ASP A 99 7.00 19.49 20.91
C ASP A 99 8.43 19.21 21.41
N GLY A 100 9.08 18.18 20.85
CA GLY A 100 10.42 17.74 21.25
C GLY A 100 10.44 16.86 22.50
N THR A 101 9.28 16.44 23.02
CA THR A 101 9.22 15.45 24.11
C THR A 101 9.87 14.14 23.69
N LEU A 102 10.76 13.62 24.53
CA LEU A 102 11.41 12.34 24.33
C LEU A 102 10.53 11.20 24.84
N THR A 103 10.60 10.06 24.15
CA THR A 103 9.94 8.81 24.50
C THR A 103 10.95 7.84 25.10
N ASP A 104 10.64 7.33 26.28
CA ASP A 104 11.44 6.33 26.97
C ASP A 104 11.55 5.03 26.15
N VAL A 105 12.77 4.49 26.08
CA VAL A 105 13.06 3.18 25.52
C VAL A 105 13.66 2.29 26.60
N LEU A 106 12.96 1.21 26.92
CA LEU A 106 13.41 0.20 27.86
C LEU A 106 13.80 -1.08 27.12
N VAL A 107 15.09 -1.41 27.13
CA VAL A 107 15.64 -2.63 26.56
C VAL A 107 15.78 -3.68 27.67
N VAL A 108 15.10 -4.82 27.48
CA VAL A 108 15.03 -5.89 28.48
C VAL A 108 15.89 -7.07 28.05
N PHE A 109 17.01 -7.28 28.75
CA PHE A 109 17.88 -8.43 28.56
C PHE A 109 17.37 -9.66 29.34
N SER A 110 17.89 -10.84 29.01
CA SER A 110 17.70 -12.05 29.81
C SER A 110 18.15 -11.80 31.26
N GLY A 111 17.37 -12.28 32.23
CA GLY A 111 17.65 -12.07 33.65
C GLY A 111 17.27 -10.66 34.14
N ALA A 112 18.08 -10.10 35.03
CA ALA A 112 17.79 -8.84 35.73
C ALA A 112 18.32 -7.57 35.03
N GLU A 113 19.00 -7.73 33.88
CA GLU A 113 19.64 -6.62 33.18
C GLU A 113 18.65 -5.77 32.37
N ARG A 114 18.72 -4.44 32.52
CA ARG A 114 17.87 -3.46 31.83
C ARG A 114 18.73 -2.31 31.32
N ALA A 115 18.44 -1.81 30.13
CA ALA A 115 19.00 -0.55 29.64
C ALA A 115 17.87 0.45 29.37
N PHE A 116 18.14 1.70 29.71
CA PHE A 116 17.26 2.85 29.56
C PHE A 116 17.92 3.85 28.61
N THR A 117 17.13 4.33 27.67
CA THR A 117 17.54 5.36 26.72
C THR A 117 16.29 6.05 26.20
N GLU A 118 16.43 7.03 25.33
CA GLU A 118 15.34 7.89 24.87
C GLU A 118 15.49 8.14 23.37
N ILE A 119 14.37 8.32 22.70
CA ILE A 119 14.28 8.73 21.30
C ILE A 119 13.21 9.80 21.14
N GLU A 120 13.29 10.59 20.07
CA GLU A 120 12.20 11.49 19.69
C GLU A 120 11.26 10.75 18.72
N VAL A 121 9.98 10.61 19.06
CA VAL A 121 8.98 9.96 18.21
C VAL A 121 8.10 11.02 17.56
N VAL A 122 8.26 11.22 16.26
CA VAL A 122 7.58 12.26 15.47
C VAL A 122 6.76 11.65 14.33
N PRO A 123 5.86 12.40 13.66
CA PRO A 123 5.07 11.86 12.56
C PRO A 123 5.95 11.35 11.40
N LEU A 124 5.64 10.17 10.88
CA LEU A 124 6.25 9.64 9.65
C LEU A 124 5.38 9.99 8.44
N GLN A 125 6.02 10.34 7.32
CA GLN A 125 5.36 10.57 6.04
C GLN A 125 4.76 9.27 5.47
N ALA A 126 3.57 9.34 4.88
CA ALA A 126 2.94 8.17 4.26
C ALA A 126 2.34 8.54 2.90
N ILE A 127 2.57 7.69 1.90
CA ILE A 127 2.04 7.83 0.55
C ILE A 127 0.72 7.06 0.47
N SER A 128 -0.37 7.77 0.18
CA SER A 128 -1.68 7.17 -0.04
C SER A 128 -1.86 6.77 -1.51
N SER A 129 -1.46 7.63 -2.44
CA SER A 129 -1.54 7.37 -3.89
C SER A 129 -0.59 8.27 -4.67
N PHE A 130 -0.40 7.95 -5.95
CA PHE A 130 0.36 8.78 -6.87
C PHE A 130 -0.18 8.69 -8.29
N THR A 131 0.03 9.74 -9.08
CA THR A 131 -0.32 9.79 -10.51
C THR A 131 0.72 10.60 -11.29
N PRO A 132 1.02 10.22 -12.55
CA PRO A 132 0.65 8.97 -13.21
C PRO A 132 1.39 7.74 -12.61
N TYR A 133 0.94 6.53 -12.95
CA TYR A 133 1.57 5.27 -12.52
C TYR A 133 2.76 4.84 -13.39
N SER A 134 3.02 5.57 -14.47
CA SER A 134 4.12 5.38 -15.39
C SER A 134 4.57 6.73 -15.92
N ALA A 135 5.89 6.93 -16.04
CA ALA A 135 6.42 8.20 -16.50
C ALA A 135 7.75 8.03 -17.27
N THR A 136 7.99 8.93 -18.21
CA THR A 136 9.29 9.20 -18.81
C THR A 136 10.04 10.28 -18.02
N ALA A 137 11.37 10.34 -18.17
CA ALA A 137 12.18 11.32 -17.46
C ALA A 137 11.73 12.76 -17.76
N GLY A 138 11.60 13.57 -16.71
CA GLY A 138 11.13 14.97 -16.81
C GLY A 138 9.62 15.16 -16.64
N GLU A 139 8.80 14.10 -16.72
CA GLU A 139 7.37 14.22 -16.43
C GLU A 139 7.12 14.48 -14.95
N THR A 140 6.00 15.16 -14.63
CA THR A 140 5.63 15.46 -13.24
C THR A 140 4.79 14.33 -12.67
N ILE A 141 5.23 13.80 -11.52
CA ILE A 141 4.46 12.90 -10.68
C ILE A 141 3.89 13.68 -9.51
N THR A 142 2.61 13.44 -9.21
CA THR A 142 1.91 13.97 -8.03
C THR A 142 1.69 12.83 -7.04
N LEU A 143 2.12 13.04 -5.80
CA LEU A 143 1.85 12.19 -4.65
C LEU A 143 0.75 12.82 -3.80
N ILE A 144 -0.14 11.98 -3.26
CA ILE A 144 -1.11 12.35 -2.23
C ILE A 144 -0.80 11.52 -0.97
N GLY A 145 -0.82 12.16 0.19
CA GLY A 145 -0.46 11.50 1.44
C GLY A 145 -0.61 12.41 2.65
N VAL A 146 0.22 12.16 3.66
CA VAL A 146 0.25 12.92 4.93
C VAL A 146 1.68 13.19 5.38
N ASN A 147 1.83 14.24 6.20
CA ASN A 147 3.11 14.70 6.77
C ASN A 147 4.17 14.97 5.69
N PHE A 148 3.73 15.39 4.50
CA PHE A 148 4.61 15.61 3.37
C PHE A 148 5.46 16.85 3.52
N ASP A 149 5.12 17.78 4.41
CA ASP A 149 5.96 18.90 4.84
C ASP A 149 7.24 18.46 5.57
N LEU A 150 7.27 17.23 6.10
CA LEU A 150 8.45 16.65 6.76
C LEU A 150 9.42 15.93 5.80
N VAL A 151 9.07 15.83 4.51
CA VAL A 151 9.87 15.14 3.50
C VAL A 151 11.06 16.01 3.08
N SER A 152 12.26 15.44 3.16
CA SER A 152 13.51 16.07 2.72
C SER A 152 14.02 15.53 1.38
N SER A 153 13.61 14.31 0.98
CA SER A 153 13.97 13.76 -0.33
C SER A 153 12.96 12.75 -0.86
N VAL A 154 12.89 12.68 -2.19
CA VAL A 154 12.15 11.67 -2.96
C VAL A 154 13.14 10.88 -3.79
N LYS A 155 13.01 9.55 -3.80
CA LYS A 155 13.79 8.66 -4.67
C LYS A 155 12.88 7.69 -5.43
N LEU A 156 13.32 7.30 -6.61
CA LEU A 156 12.80 6.14 -7.33
C LEU A 156 13.94 5.15 -7.53
N GLY A 157 13.86 4.00 -6.87
CA GLY A 157 15.03 3.14 -6.67
C GLY A 157 16.12 3.91 -5.91
N ASP A 158 17.33 3.94 -6.48
CA ASP A 158 18.47 4.67 -5.91
C ASP A 158 18.63 6.11 -6.44
N VAL A 159 17.78 6.53 -7.38
CA VAL A 159 17.90 7.82 -8.07
C VAL A 159 17.08 8.89 -7.36
N ASN A 160 17.73 9.99 -6.98
CA ASN A 160 17.07 11.17 -6.40
C ASN A 160 16.18 11.86 -7.43
N ALA A 161 14.96 12.19 -7.01
CA ALA A 161 14.04 13.02 -7.77
C ALA A 161 14.02 14.46 -7.25
N THR A 162 13.68 15.41 -8.11
CA THR A 162 13.56 16.83 -7.73
C THR A 162 12.11 17.15 -7.37
N ILE A 163 11.87 17.51 -6.11
CA ILE A 163 10.59 18.04 -5.63
C ILE A 163 10.37 19.42 -6.26
N THR A 164 9.22 19.60 -6.93
CA THR A 164 8.83 20.86 -7.58
C THR A 164 7.78 21.62 -6.79
N SER A 165 6.99 20.93 -5.96
CA SER A 165 6.01 21.54 -5.05
C SER A 165 5.73 20.59 -3.89
N GLN A 166 5.47 21.15 -2.71
CA GLN A 166 5.30 20.39 -1.49
C GLN A 166 4.34 21.13 -0.55
N THR A 167 3.34 20.41 -0.05
CA THR A 167 2.40 20.80 1.00
C THR A 167 2.27 19.62 1.97
N PRO A 168 1.61 19.76 3.14
CA PRO A 168 1.45 18.65 4.09
C PRO A 168 0.76 17.38 3.54
N ILE A 169 -0.01 17.50 2.45
CA ILE A 169 -0.79 16.39 1.87
C ILE A 169 -0.49 16.10 0.39
N LEU A 170 0.37 16.90 -0.24
CA LEU A 170 0.65 16.79 -1.68
C LEU A 170 2.11 17.13 -2.00
N ILE A 171 2.79 16.23 -2.70
CA ILE A 171 4.13 16.47 -3.28
C ILE A 171 4.02 16.34 -4.79
N LYS A 172 4.67 17.26 -5.51
CA LYS A 172 4.98 17.08 -6.92
C LYS A 172 6.48 16.93 -7.06
N PHE A 173 6.92 15.98 -7.87
CA PHE A 173 8.32 15.82 -8.22
C PHE A 173 8.45 15.49 -9.70
N THR A 174 9.65 15.67 -10.24
CA THR A 174 9.98 15.32 -11.63
C THR A 174 10.59 13.93 -11.70
N MET A 175 10.10 13.10 -12.63
CA MET A 175 10.64 11.77 -12.90
C MET A 175 12.14 11.87 -13.19
N PRO A 176 13.02 11.28 -12.37
CA PRO A 176 14.44 11.45 -12.58
C PRO A 176 14.93 10.64 -13.79
N ALA A 177 15.88 11.21 -14.53
CA ALA A 177 16.55 10.50 -15.61
C ALA A 177 17.36 9.30 -15.06
N GLY A 178 17.33 8.17 -15.77
CA GLY A 178 18.05 6.96 -15.38
C GLY A 178 17.39 6.16 -14.25
N ALA A 179 16.21 6.56 -13.77
CA ALA A 179 15.46 5.78 -12.81
C ALA A 179 14.93 4.48 -13.43
N THR A 180 14.83 3.44 -12.60
CA THR A 180 14.23 2.14 -12.94
C THR A 180 12.88 2.00 -12.26
N THR A 181 12.01 1.16 -12.81
CA THR A 181 10.71 0.82 -12.19
C THR A 181 10.89 0.35 -10.76
N GLY A 182 10.07 0.85 -9.85
CA GLY A 182 10.08 0.45 -8.44
C GLY A 182 9.28 1.38 -7.55
N LYS A 183 9.37 1.15 -6.24
CA LYS A 183 8.67 1.98 -5.25
C LYS A 183 9.28 3.37 -5.14
N ILE A 184 8.41 4.36 -4.94
CA ILE A 184 8.79 5.72 -4.57
C ILE A 184 9.16 5.69 -3.10
N THR A 185 10.36 6.16 -2.77
CA THR A 185 10.83 6.28 -1.38
C THR A 185 10.83 7.76 -0.98
N LEU A 186 10.16 8.07 0.13
CA LEU A 186 10.25 9.38 0.78
C LEU A 186 11.13 9.26 2.00
N SER A 187 12.06 10.20 2.19
CA SER A 187 12.84 10.31 3.42
C SER A 187 12.59 11.66 4.08
N GLY A 188 12.60 11.65 5.41
CA GLY A 188 12.42 12.81 6.28
C GLY A 188 13.16 12.59 7.58
N GLU A 189 13.00 13.50 8.54
CA GLU A 189 13.68 13.38 9.84
C GLU A 189 13.30 12.09 10.59
N ALA A 190 12.03 11.69 10.50
CA ALA A 190 11.46 10.51 11.16
C ALA A 190 11.89 9.16 10.55
N GLY A 191 12.66 9.17 9.45
CA GLY A 191 13.00 7.99 8.67
C GLY A 191 12.39 8.01 7.27
N SER A 192 12.20 6.82 6.68
CA SER A 192 11.74 6.66 5.31
C SER A 192 10.46 5.85 5.19
N SER A 193 9.64 6.15 4.18
CA SER A 193 8.48 5.36 3.78
C SER A 193 8.48 5.11 2.29
N LYS A 194 7.71 4.10 1.86
CA LYS A 194 7.65 3.67 0.46
C LYS A 194 6.20 3.63 -0.03
N SER A 195 6.00 3.86 -1.33
CA SER A 195 4.71 3.62 -1.97
C SER A 195 4.32 2.15 -1.90
N SER A 196 3.02 1.87 -1.88
CA SER A 196 2.49 0.50 -1.93
C SER A 196 2.74 -0.15 -3.29
N ALA A 197 2.56 0.61 -4.37
CA ALA A 197 2.76 0.20 -5.75
C ALA A 197 4.07 0.75 -6.34
N ASP A 198 4.56 0.09 -7.38
CA ASP A 198 5.69 0.56 -8.19
C ASP A 198 5.25 1.67 -9.15
N LEU A 199 6.11 2.68 -9.31
CA LEU A 199 6.05 3.64 -10.41
C LEU A 199 6.87 3.09 -11.57
N VAL A 200 6.25 2.97 -12.74
CA VAL A 200 6.90 2.43 -13.94
C VAL A 200 7.77 3.48 -14.61
N ALA A 201 9.07 3.20 -14.73
CA ALA A 201 10.00 4.05 -15.46
C ALA A 201 10.08 3.63 -16.92
N CYS A 202 9.54 4.47 -17.81
CA CYS A 202 9.39 4.12 -19.21
C CYS A 202 10.70 4.05 -20.00
N SER A 203 11.71 4.84 -19.61
CA SER A 203 13.06 4.73 -20.18
C SER A 203 13.72 3.38 -19.93
N GLY A 204 13.38 2.70 -18.82
CA GLY A 204 13.88 1.36 -18.50
C GLY A 204 12.95 0.22 -18.93
N SER A 205 11.76 0.53 -19.47
CA SER A 205 10.71 -0.44 -19.77
C SER A 205 10.01 -0.16 -21.12
N PRO A 206 10.73 -0.12 -22.25
CA PRO A 206 10.17 0.32 -23.54
C PRO A 206 9.05 -0.59 -24.10
N GLY A 207 8.96 -1.84 -23.62
CA GLY A 207 7.87 -2.77 -23.98
C GLY A 207 6.69 -2.80 -23.01
N SER A 208 6.71 -1.95 -21.97
CA SER A 208 5.62 -1.95 -20.98
C SER A 208 4.36 -1.31 -21.57
N PRO A 209 3.18 -1.96 -21.50
CA PRO A 209 1.92 -1.36 -21.91
C PRO A 209 1.54 -0.14 -21.04
N ASP A 210 2.13 -0.01 -19.85
CA ASP A 210 1.95 1.18 -19.03
C ASP A 210 2.55 2.42 -19.70
N CYS A 211 3.64 2.25 -20.45
CA CYS A 211 4.41 3.32 -21.08
C CYS A 211 3.94 3.70 -22.48
N ALA A 212 3.05 2.91 -23.07
CA ALA A 212 2.43 3.25 -24.34
C ALA A 212 1.23 4.17 -24.11
N THR A 213 1.06 5.14 -25.01
CA THR A 213 -0.12 5.98 -25.06
C THR A 213 -1.32 5.14 -25.47
N ALA A 214 -2.34 5.09 -24.62
CA ALA A 214 -3.59 4.42 -24.93
C ALA A 214 -4.40 5.26 -25.95
N LEU A 215 -4.99 4.59 -26.94
CA LEU A 215 -5.83 5.22 -27.95
C LEU A 215 -7.25 5.48 -27.47
N ASN A 216 -7.75 4.64 -26.55
CA ASN A 216 -9.05 4.86 -25.93
C ASN A 216 -8.95 5.88 -24.80
N LEU A 217 -9.98 6.72 -24.67
CA LEU A 217 -10.08 7.65 -23.56
C LEU A 217 -10.51 6.95 -22.28
N ASN A 218 -10.23 7.60 -21.14
CA ASN A 218 -10.55 7.10 -19.81
C ASN A 218 -10.12 5.64 -19.60
N SER A 219 -8.90 5.29 -20.01
CA SER A 219 -8.39 3.91 -19.91
C SER A 219 -8.36 3.41 -18.47
N GLY A 220 -8.06 4.26 -17.50
CA GLY A 220 -8.05 3.92 -16.08
C GLY A 220 -9.42 3.99 -15.40
N LEU A 221 -10.52 4.26 -16.12
CA LEU A 221 -11.89 4.28 -15.57
C LEU A 221 -12.14 5.26 -14.39
N GLU A 222 -11.26 6.23 -14.18
CA GLU A 222 -11.34 7.19 -13.09
C GLU A 222 -12.38 8.30 -13.31
N LEU A 223 -12.76 8.56 -14.58
CA LEU A 223 -13.71 9.61 -14.94
C LEU A 223 -15.14 9.06 -15.06
N GLY A 224 -16.10 9.74 -14.45
CA GLY A 224 -17.54 9.43 -14.55
C GLY A 224 -18.33 9.89 -13.33
N ASP A 225 -19.64 9.65 -13.31
CA ASP A 225 -20.54 10.00 -12.19
C ASP A 225 -21.37 8.78 -11.76
N GLY A 226 -21.59 8.60 -10.46
CA GLY A 226 -22.29 7.44 -9.90
C GLY A 226 -21.72 6.11 -10.39
N ASP A 227 -22.53 5.33 -11.11
CA ASP A 227 -22.12 4.06 -11.72
C ASP A 227 -21.63 4.20 -13.17
N ASP A 228 -21.71 5.38 -13.76
CA ASP A 228 -21.36 5.63 -15.15
C ASP A 228 -19.90 6.05 -15.31
N PHE A 229 -19.30 5.65 -16.42
CA PHE A 229 -17.90 5.90 -16.74
C PHE A 229 -17.83 6.78 -18.00
N THR A 230 -17.20 7.94 -17.92
CA THR A 230 -17.02 8.81 -19.08
C THR A 230 -16.27 8.05 -20.18
N ASN A 231 -16.71 8.16 -21.43
CA ASN A 231 -16.17 7.43 -22.60
C ASN A 231 -16.41 5.91 -22.62
N TRP A 232 -17.28 5.40 -21.75
CA TRP A 232 -17.67 3.99 -21.74
C TRP A 232 -19.18 3.82 -21.52
N GLY A 233 -19.83 3.01 -22.34
CA GLY A 233 -21.26 2.73 -22.28
C GLY A 233 -21.57 1.31 -21.82
N LYS A 234 -22.64 1.15 -21.05
CA LYS A 234 -23.20 -0.15 -20.65
C LYS A 234 -24.30 -0.56 -21.63
N TRP A 235 -23.95 -1.23 -22.71
CA TRP A 235 -24.91 -1.52 -23.79
C TRP A 235 -25.89 -2.63 -23.43
N ASN A 236 -25.43 -3.66 -22.72
CA ASN A 236 -26.27 -4.75 -22.21
C ASN A 236 -25.99 -4.98 -20.73
N GLY A 237 -27.02 -5.40 -19.97
CA GLY A 237 -26.85 -5.81 -18.57
C GLY A 237 -26.35 -4.67 -17.67
N GLY A 238 -26.81 -3.44 -17.89
CA GLY A 238 -26.35 -2.27 -17.13
C GLY A 238 -26.55 -2.39 -15.61
N GLY A 239 -27.61 -3.05 -15.16
CA GLY A 239 -27.87 -3.30 -13.73
C GLY A 239 -26.88 -4.24 -13.04
N PHE A 240 -26.03 -4.93 -13.81
CA PHE A 240 -24.97 -5.81 -13.30
C PHE A 240 -23.60 -5.13 -13.28
N GLN A 241 -23.54 -3.84 -13.60
CA GLN A 241 -22.31 -3.08 -13.77
C GLN A 241 -22.39 -1.82 -12.91
N VAL A 242 -21.56 -1.76 -11.89
CA VAL A 242 -21.48 -0.64 -10.96
C VAL A 242 -20.07 -0.11 -10.87
N ALA A 243 -19.92 1.14 -10.47
CA ALA A 243 -18.62 1.65 -10.08
C ALA A 243 -18.29 1.20 -8.66
N THR A 244 -17.01 0.99 -8.38
CA THR A 244 -16.54 0.79 -7.01
C THR A 244 -15.37 1.71 -6.69
N THR A 245 -15.41 2.28 -5.49
CA THR A 245 -14.33 3.08 -4.89
C THR A 245 -13.80 2.41 -3.62
N VAL A 246 -14.19 1.15 -3.37
CA VAL A 246 -13.78 0.39 -2.19
C VAL A 246 -12.31 0.01 -2.32
N PRO A 247 -11.44 0.36 -1.34
CA PRO A 247 -10.03 -0.02 -1.38
C PRO A 247 -9.84 -1.53 -1.61
N GLY A 248 -8.98 -1.86 -2.58
CA GLY A 248 -8.73 -3.22 -3.03
C GLY A 248 -9.66 -3.70 -4.14
N GLU A 249 -10.80 -3.05 -4.40
CA GLU A 249 -11.69 -3.35 -5.54
C GLU A 249 -11.29 -2.66 -6.85
N TYR A 250 -10.34 -1.72 -6.81
CA TYR A 250 -9.65 -1.15 -7.97
C TYR A 250 -8.17 -1.57 -7.98
N TYR A 251 -7.54 -1.54 -9.15
CA TYR A 251 -6.11 -1.86 -9.33
C TYR A 251 -5.25 -0.63 -9.10
N ARG A 252 -5.61 0.48 -9.74
CA ARG A 252 -4.95 1.77 -9.64
C ARG A 252 -5.99 2.89 -9.46
N GLY A 253 -5.49 4.09 -9.24
CA GLY A 253 -6.30 5.29 -8.98
C GLY A 253 -7.28 5.12 -7.82
N ASN A 254 -8.57 5.37 -8.04
CA ASN A 254 -9.58 5.36 -6.99
C ASN A 254 -10.89 4.67 -7.38
N ARG A 255 -11.01 4.19 -8.63
CA ARG A 255 -12.27 3.66 -9.15
C ARG A 255 -12.05 2.57 -10.18
N ALA A 256 -12.89 1.54 -10.13
CA ALA A 256 -12.91 0.47 -11.13
C ALA A 256 -14.35 0.05 -11.49
N LEU A 257 -14.49 -0.72 -12.57
CA LEU A 257 -15.73 -1.39 -12.93
C LEU A 257 -15.91 -2.65 -12.07
N LYS A 258 -17.03 -2.74 -11.37
CA LYS A 258 -17.47 -3.95 -10.65
C LYS A 258 -18.63 -4.59 -11.39
N VAL A 259 -18.41 -5.82 -11.83
CA VAL A 259 -19.41 -6.65 -12.50
C VAL A 259 -19.98 -7.64 -11.49
N ILE A 260 -21.29 -7.57 -11.25
CA ILE A 260 -22.02 -8.42 -10.31
C ILE A 260 -22.83 -9.41 -11.12
N ARG A 261 -22.39 -10.67 -11.24
CA ARG A 261 -23.21 -11.73 -11.84
C ARG A 261 -23.93 -12.46 -10.72
N ASP A 262 -25.23 -12.29 -10.65
CA ASP A 262 -26.10 -12.89 -9.62
C ASP A 262 -26.74 -14.21 -10.06
N GLY A 263 -26.40 -14.70 -11.25
CA GLY A 263 -26.96 -15.92 -11.85
C GLY A 263 -28.36 -15.77 -12.46
N SER A 264 -28.95 -14.57 -12.43
CA SER A 264 -30.26 -14.30 -13.04
C SER A 264 -30.20 -14.30 -14.58
N LEU A 265 -29.01 -14.02 -15.14
CA LEU A 265 -28.74 -14.13 -16.56
C LEU A 265 -28.34 -15.56 -16.92
N GLY A 266 -29.03 -16.14 -17.90
CA GLY A 266 -28.60 -17.39 -18.54
C GLY A 266 -27.28 -17.24 -19.30
N SER A 267 -26.86 -18.30 -20.01
CA SER A 267 -25.60 -18.27 -20.77
C SER A 267 -25.64 -17.28 -21.94
N GLY A 268 -24.46 -16.79 -22.32
CA GLY A 268 -24.24 -15.90 -23.46
C GLY A 268 -23.37 -14.71 -23.06
N GLN A 269 -22.20 -14.59 -23.67
CA GLN A 269 -21.16 -13.65 -23.23
C GLN A 269 -21.60 -12.18 -23.32
N TRP A 270 -22.39 -11.83 -24.34
CA TRP A 270 -22.85 -10.46 -24.65
C TRP A 270 -23.98 -9.94 -23.76
N ARG A 271 -24.51 -10.74 -22.83
CA ARG A 271 -25.64 -10.33 -21.97
C ARG A 271 -25.28 -9.20 -21.01
N ILE A 272 -23.99 -9.04 -20.71
CA ILE A 272 -23.42 -7.90 -20.02
C ILE A 272 -22.33 -7.35 -20.95
N GLN A 273 -22.49 -6.11 -21.39
CA GLN A 273 -21.55 -5.44 -22.30
C GLN A 273 -21.15 -4.08 -21.77
N PHE A 274 -19.85 -3.89 -21.68
CA PHE A 274 -19.20 -2.62 -21.40
C PHE A 274 -18.38 -2.20 -22.62
N VAL A 275 -18.66 -1.03 -23.18
CA VAL A 275 -18.26 -0.67 -24.54
C VAL A 275 -17.58 0.68 -24.52
N SER A 276 -16.40 0.79 -25.14
CA SER A 276 -15.72 2.07 -25.26
C SER A 276 -16.48 3.01 -26.20
N ASP A 277 -16.23 4.31 -26.07
CA ASP A 277 -16.37 5.24 -27.19
C ASP A 277 -15.53 4.77 -28.38
N PRO A 278 -15.85 5.18 -29.62
CA PRO A 278 -15.09 4.78 -30.79
C PRO A 278 -13.64 5.24 -30.70
N VAL A 279 -12.73 4.30 -30.89
CA VAL A 279 -11.28 4.50 -30.92
C VAL A 279 -10.86 4.68 -32.37
N ALA A 280 -10.01 5.68 -32.65
CA ALA A 280 -9.41 5.85 -33.96
C ALA A 280 -8.48 4.68 -34.28
N THR A 281 -8.76 3.97 -35.36
CA THR A 281 -8.01 2.80 -35.84
C THR A 281 -7.61 2.97 -37.30
N GLU A 282 -6.62 2.21 -37.75
CA GLU A 282 -6.15 2.18 -39.13
C GLU A 282 -6.47 0.81 -39.73
N ILE A 283 -7.10 0.81 -40.90
CA ILE A 283 -7.48 -0.42 -41.59
C ILE A 283 -6.24 -1.29 -41.85
N GLY A 284 -6.31 -2.57 -41.46
CA GLY A 284 -5.21 -3.52 -41.61
C GLY A 284 -4.12 -3.42 -40.54
N ALA A 285 -4.14 -2.43 -39.64
CA ALA A 285 -3.20 -2.36 -38.52
C ALA A 285 -3.64 -3.29 -37.37
N SER A 286 -2.67 -3.86 -36.66
CA SER A 286 -2.94 -4.70 -35.48
C SER A 286 -2.86 -3.91 -34.18
N TYR A 287 -3.65 -4.31 -33.19
CA TYR A 287 -3.75 -3.66 -31.90
C TYR A 287 -3.71 -4.69 -30.78
N THR A 288 -3.33 -4.26 -29.58
CA THR A 288 -3.47 -5.06 -28.36
C THR A 288 -4.31 -4.31 -27.34
N VAL A 289 -5.32 -5.01 -26.79
CA VAL A 289 -6.11 -4.53 -25.66
C VAL A 289 -5.55 -5.14 -24.39
N TYR A 290 -5.03 -4.31 -23.49
CA TYR A 290 -4.59 -4.70 -22.16
C TYR A 290 -5.68 -4.38 -21.14
N ILE A 291 -5.95 -5.30 -20.22
CA ILE A 291 -7.00 -5.15 -19.21
C ILE A 291 -6.47 -5.71 -17.89
N TRP A 292 -6.55 -4.95 -16.80
CA TRP A 292 -6.38 -5.50 -15.46
C TRP A 292 -7.72 -6.03 -14.95
N ALA A 293 -7.73 -7.25 -14.41
CA ALA A 293 -8.92 -7.78 -13.77
C ALA A 293 -8.59 -8.73 -12.61
N ARG A 294 -9.50 -8.78 -11.63
CA ARG A 294 -9.53 -9.78 -10.56
C ARG A 294 -10.95 -10.17 -10.24
N ALA A 295 -11.15 -11.31 -9.58
CA ALA A 295 -12.47 -11.78 -9.18
C ALA A 295 -12.56 -11.95 -7.66
N ALA A 296 -13.78 -11.88 -7.12
CA ALA A 296 -14.03 -12.24 -5.72
C ALA A 296 -13.87 -13.75 -5.51
N VAL A 297 -14.23 -14.55 -6.52
CA VAL A 297 -14.07 -16.00 -6.55
C VAL A 297 -13.47 -16.40 -7.90
N ALA A 298 -12.58 -17.38 -7.91
CA ALA A 298 -12.01 -17.91 -9.14
C ALA A 298 -13.10 -18.47 -10.08
N ASN A 299 -12.82 -18.48 -11.38
CA ASN A 299 -13.72 -18.92 -12.47
C ASN A 299 -14.74 -17.88 -12.95
N ALA A 300 -14.54 -16.60 -12.62
CA ALA A 300 -15.11 -15.55 -13.44
C ALA A 300 -14.41 -15.52 -14.81
N GLY A 301 -15.08 -15.00 -15.85
CA GLY A 301 -14.45 -14.89 -17.15
C GLY A 301 -15.13 -13.87 -18.04
N PHE A 302 -14.35 -13.30 -18.95
CA PHE A 302 -14.81 -12.34 -19.93
C PHE A 302 -14.02 -12.54 -21.23
N ARG A 303 -14.45 -11.87 -22.29
CA ARG A 303 -13.69 -11.75 -23.52
C ARG A 303 -13.79 -10.33 -24.06
N VAL A 304 -12.98 -10.04 -25.06
CA VAL A 304 -13.05 -8.79 -25.84
C VAL A 304 -13.60 -9.09 -27.22
N SER A 305 -14.52 -8.26 -27.71
CA SER A 305 -15.01 -8.24 -29.09
C SER A 305 -15.00 -6.80 -29.64
N LEU A 306 -15.46 -6.60 -30.87
CA LEU A 306 -15.41 -5.31 -31.57
C LEU A 306 -16.80 -4.83 -31.99
N ASN A 307 -16.95 -3.52 -32.12
CA ASN A 307 -18.05 -2.91 -32.85
C ASN A 307 -17.54 -1.82 -33.83
N PRO A 308 -17.87 -1.88 -35.14
CA PRO A 308 -18.68 -2.90 -35.81
C PRO A 308 -18.09 -4.31 -35.68
N ASP A 309 -18.97 -5.32 -35.65
CA ASP A 309 -18.55 -6.72 -35.53
C ASP A 309 -17.85 -7.17 -36.83
N THR A 310 -16.59 -7.59 -36.70
CA THR A 310 -15.77 -8.14 -37.79
C THR A 310 -15.42 -9.62 -37.58
N GLY A 311 -16.17 -10.30 -36.70
CA GLY A 311 -15.97 -11.69 -36.32
C GLY A 311 -14.81 -11.89 -35.33
N PHE A 312 -14.40 -10.85 -34.60
CA PHE A 312 -13.37 -10.98 -33.55
C PHE A 312 -14.00 -11.44 -32.22
N TYR A 313 -13.93 -12.75 -31.98
CA TYR A 313 -14.48 -13.40 -30.78
C TYR A 313 -13.48 -14.40 -30.19
N PRO A 314 -12.42 -13.94 -29.50
CA PRO A 314 -11.58 -14.82 -28.71
C PRO A 314 -12.41 -15.57 -27.66
N GLY A 315 -11.90 -16.72 -27.20
CA GLY A 315 -12.51 -17.45 -26.09
C GLY A 315 -12.45 -16.66 -24.77
N ASP A 316 -13.30 -17.04 -23.82
CA ASP A 316 -13.33 -16.43 -22.49
C ASP A 316 -11.99 -16.67 -21.76
N VAL A 317 -11.45 -15.66 -21.10
CA VAL A 317 -10.29 -15.79 -20.21
C VAL A 317 -10.75 -15.97 -18.76
N ALA A 318 -10.06 -16.82 -18.00
CA ALA A 318 -10.38 -17.04 -16.60
C ALA A 318 -9.74 -15.98 -15.69
N VAL A 319 -10.56 -15.39 -14.81
CA VAL A 319 -10.14 -14.38 -13.85
C VAL A 319 -9.90 -15.03 -12.48
N THR A 320 -8.70 -14.83 -11.93
CA THR A 320 -8.28 -15.31 -10.61
C THR A 320 -8.65 -14.31 -9.52
N THR A 321 -8.39 -14.67 -8.26
CA THR A 321 -8.63 -13.78 -7.11
C THR A 321 -7.59 -12.67 -6.96
N GLN A 322 -6.49 -12.75 -7.70
CA GLN A 322 -5.43 -11.73 -7.71
C GLN A 322 -5.59 -10.83 -8.94
N TRP A 323 -5.17 -9.56 -8.81
CA TRP A 323 -5.04 -8.68 -9.97
C TRP A 323 -4.04 -9.26 -10.96
N GLN A 324 -4.48 -9.42 -12.20
CA GLN A 324 -3.64 -9.88 -13.30
C GLN A 324 -3.95 -9.07 -14.55
N GLN A 325 -2.92 -8.89 -15.38
CA GLN A 325 -3.07 -8.24 -16.68
C GLN A 325 -3.39 -9.29 -17.76
N PHE A 326 -4.43 -9.02 -18.53
CA PHE A 326 -4.80 -9.76 -19.72
C PHE A 326 -4.41 -8.97 -20.96
N SER A 327 -4.10 -9.68 -22.04
CA SER A 327 -3.84 -9.09 -23.35
C SER A 327 -4.64 -9.79 -24.44
N PHE A 328 -5.24 -9.00 -25.33
CA PHE A 328 -6.00 -9.48 -26.48
C PHE A 328 -5.43 -8.84 -27.74
N VAL A 329 -4.75 -9.63 -28.57
CA VAL A 329 -4.25 -9.16 -29.86
C VAL A 329 -5.39 -9.20 -30.88
N ILE A 330 -5.73 -8.02 -31.40
CA ILE A 330 -6.65 -7.85 -32.51
C ILE A 330 -5.80 -7.84 -33.79
N PRO A 331 -5.88 -8.89 -34.62
CA PRO A 331 -5.08 -8.97 -35.82
C PRO A 331 -5.64 -8.03 -36.90
N GLY A 332 -4.77 -7.54 -37.78
CA GLY A 332 -5.08 -6.43 -38.69
C GLY A 332 -6.26 -6.68 -39.63
N GLU A 333 -6.48 -7.94 -40.04
CA GLU A 333 -7.62 -8.34 -40.87
C GLU A 333 -9.00 -8.14 -40.20
N ARG A 334 -9.02 -7.94 -38.88
CA ARG A 334 -10.23 -7.64 -38.09
C ARG A 334 -10.49 -6.13 -37.96
N ILE A 335 -9.50 -5.28 -38.27
CA ILE A 335 -9.68 -3.83 -38.29
C ILE A 335 -10.03 -3.40 -39.71
N GLN A 336 -11.34 -3.23 -39.95
CA GLN A 336 -11.92 -2.89 -41.25
C GLN A 336 -12.52 -1.48 -41.29
N ASN A 337 -12.40 -0.74 -40.19
CA ASN A 337 -12.97 0.59 -40.03
C ASN A 337 -11.94 1.54 -39.40
N GLU A 338 -12.07 2.83 -39.70
CA GLU A 338 -11.22 3.87 -39.11
C GLU A 338 -11.65 4.25 -37.68
N LEU A 339 -12.84 3.80 -37.27
CA LEU A 339 -13.36 3.93 -35.91
C LEU A 339 -13.84 2.56 -35.44
N THR A 340 -13.24 2.06 -34.37
CA THR A 340 -13.57 0.75 -33.78
C THR A 340 -13.81 0.91 -32.29
N ARG A 341 -14.87 0.31 -31.77
CA ARG A 341 -15.11 0.22 -30.32
C ARG A 341 -14.60 -1.11 -29.81
N ILE A 342 -14.06 -1.06 -28.59
CA ILE A 342 -13.73 -2.25 -27.83
C ILE A 342 -14.94 -2.62 -26.98
N VAL A 343 -15.41 -3.85 -27.13
CA VAL A 343 -16.55 -4.40 -26.39
C VAL A 343 -16.03 -5.44 -25.43
N LEU A 344 -16.29 -5.27 -24.14
CA LEU A 344 -16.05 -6.30 -23.14
C LEU A 344 -17.34 -7.08 -22.97
N ASP A 345 -17.30 -8.37 -23.29
CA ASP A 345 -18.41 -9.31 -23.09
C ASP A 345 -18.21 -10.00 -21.73
N LEU A 346 -19.00 -9.60 -20.74
CA LEU A 346 -18.71 -9.79 -19.31
C LEU A 346 -19.55 -10.89 -18.64
N ASN A 347 -20.52 -11.46 -19.35
CA ASN A 347 -21.38 -12.50 -18.76
C ASN A 347 -20.77 -13.90 -18.83
N GLY A 348 -19.84 -14.15 -19.74
CA GLY A 348 -19.18 -15.45 -19.95
C GLY A 348 -20.13 -16.60 -20.35
N THR A 349 -19.57 -17.80 -20.45
CA THR A 349 -20.32 -19.06 -20.65
C THR A 349 -20.72 -19.75 -19.33
N ASN A 350 -20.03 -19.43 -18.23
CA ASN A 350 -20.31 -19.90 -16.89
C ASN A 350 -21.22 -18.89 -16.15
N THR A 351 -22.47 -19.28 -15.87
CA THR A 351 -23.50 -18.45 -15.20
C THR A 351 -23.42 -18.50 -13.67
N ALA A 352 -22.34 -19.03 -13.10
CA ALA A 352 -22.15 -19.05 -11.65
C ALA A 352 -22.20 -17.63 -11.08
N VAL A 353 -22.80 -17.52 -9.88
CA VAL A 353 -22.82 -16.27 -9.11
C VAL A 353 -21.39 -15.87 -8.81
N THR A 354 -20.97 -14.71 -9.30
CA THR A 354 -19.64 -14.18 -9.03
C THR A 354 -19.56 -12.68 -9.29
N THR A 355 -18.72 -12.03 -8.51
CA THR A 355 -18.34 -10.63 -8.71
C THR A 355 -16.92 -10.57 -9.22
N PHE A 356 -16.64 -9.70 -10.19
CA PHE A 356 -15.28 -9.43 -10.63
C PHE A 356 -15.11 -7.96 -11.00
N TYR A 357 -13.85 -7.55 -11.05
CA TYR A 357 -13.41 -6.18 -11.13
C TYR A 357 -12.53 -6.01 -12.34
N ILE A 358 -12.74 -4.93 -13.09
CA ILE A 358 -11.98 -4.57 -14.28
C ILE A 358 -11.47 -3.16 -14.10
N ASP A 359 -10.21 -2.95 -14.46
CA ASP A 359 -9.53 -1.67 -14.36
C ASP A 359 -8.47 -1.56 -15.47
N ASP A 360 -7.96 -0.34 -15.72
CA ASP A 360 -6.86 -0.04 -16.65
C ASP A 360 -7.00 -0.76 -18.02
N ILE A 361 -8.02 -0.40 -18.79
CA ILE A 361 -8.28 -0.90 -20.14
C ILE A 361 -7.55 -0.03 -21.17
N LYS A 362 -6.45 -0.52 -21.74
CA LYS A 362 -5.65 0.21 -22.73
C LYS A 362 -5.69 -0.45 -24.11
N VAL A 363 -5.96 0.35 -25.14
CA VAL A 363 -5.83 -0.03 -26.55
C VAL A 363 -4.56 0.57 -27.12
N ILE A 364 -3.64 -0.27 -27.56
CA ILE A 364 -2.33 0.14 -28.09
C ILE A 364 -2.18 -0.42 -29.50
N LYS A 365 -1.69 0.41 -30.43
CA LYS A 365 -1.29 -0.03 -31.78
C LYS A 365 0.05 -0.76 -31.68
N ASN A 366 0.16 -1.94 -32.31
CA ASN A 366 1.38 -2.76 -32.27
C ASN A 366 2.46 -2.27 -33.25
#